data_AF-C5D1P2-F1
#
_entry.id   AF-C5D1P2-F1
#
_cell.length_a   1.000
_cell.length_b   1.000
_cell.length_c   1.000
_cell.angle_alpha   90.00
_cell.angle_beta   90.00
_cell.angle_gamma   90.00
#
_symmetry.space_group_name_H-M   'P 1'
#
loop_
_entity.id
_entity.type
_entity.pdbx_description
1 polymer ?
#
loop_
_entity_poly.entity_id
_entity_poly.type
_entity_poly.pdbx_seq_one_letter_code
_entity_poly.pdbx_strand_id
1 'polypeptide(L)'
;MMNPDPRTLRPLARAVLAAAMLGMALSGAARAHGDVTPQAVDTSSLPKLGEQWRAENPFRGNSGAVTVGTSAYNQNCARCHGIDAISGGIAPDLRKIDNDCASLKDAVRKAACVKEIDDYFLTTVRRGRTRNGAVYMPPFEGTMNQEAIWSIKSYLETRRDKPM
;
A
#
# COMPACT_ATOMS: atom_id res chain seq x y z
N MET A 1 -7.16 19.08 56.94
CA MET A 1 -7.79 18.48 55.74
C MET A 1 -8.90 19.43 55.29
N MET A 2 -8.65 20.28 54.26
CA MET A 2 -9.68 21.17 53.72
C MET A 2 -10.65 20.37 52.84
N ASN A 3 -11.94 20.41 53.16
CA ASN A 3 -12.99 19.83 52.34
C ASN A 3 -13.47 20.88 51.31
N PRO A 4 -13.54 20.57 50.02
CA PRO A 4 -13.92 21.56 49.00
C PRO A 4 -15.40 21.99 49.13
N ASP A 5 -15.68 23.26 48.83
CA ASP A 5 -17.02 23.87 48.93
C ASP A 5 -18.01 23.24 47.91
N PRO A 6 -19.18 22.74 48.34
CA PRO A 6 -20.22 22.19 47.45
C PRO A 6 -20.70 23.15 46.35
N ARG A 7 -20.49 24.46 46.50
CA ARG A 7 -20.85 25.45 45.47
C ARG A 7 -19.87 25.49 44.29
N THR A 8 -18.62 25.08 44.46
CA THR A 8 -17.62 25.02 43.38
C THR A 8 -17.66 23.68 42.63
N LEU A 9 -18.19 22.63 43.25
CA LEU A 9 -18.32 21.28 42.66
C LEU A 9 -19.34 21.21 41.50
N ARG A 10 -20.41 22.01 41.55
CA ARG A 10 -21.47 22.05 40.53
C ARG A 10 -21.03 22.60 39.16
N PRO A 11 -20.33 23.74 39.04
CA PRO A 11 -19.84 24.22 37.74
C PRO A 11 -18.74 23.32 37.17
N LEU A 12 -17.88 22.75 38.02
CA LEU A 12 -16.87 21.77 37.61
C LEU A 12 -17.49 20.50 37.02
N ALA A 13 -18.50 19.93 37.68
CA ALA A 13 -19.20 18.75 37.16
C ALA A 13 -19.90 19.02 35.82
N ARG A 14 -20.47 20.21 35.61
CA ARG A 14 -21.10 20.62 34.34
C ARG A 14 -20.07 20.81 33.22
N ALA A 15 -18.92 21.40 33.53
CA ALA A 15 -17.83 21.57 32.56
C ALA A 15 -17.25 20.21 32.10
N VAL A 16 -17.08 19.27 33.04
CA VAL A 16 -16.65 17.90 32.73
C VAL A 16 -17.67 17.17 31.85
N LEU A 17 -18.97 17.30 32.16
CA LEU A 17 -20.03 16.68 31.36
C LEU A 17 -20.11 17.26 29.93
N ALA A 18 -19.95 18.58 29.80
CA ALA A 18 -19.93 19.24 28.49
C ALA A 18 -18.70 18.83 27.65
N ALA A 19 -17.51 18.74 28.28
CA ALA A 19 -16.30 18.26 27.62
C ALA A 19 -16.42 16.79 27.18
N ALA A 20 -17.05 15.93 28.00
CA ALA A 20 -17.29 14.53 27.65
C ALA A 20 -18.26 14.39 26.47
N MET A 21 -19.34 15.18 26.42
CA MET A 21 -20.28 15.18 25.29
C MET A 21 -19.63 15.69 24.00
N LEU A 22 -18.77 16.71 24.08
CA LEU A 22 -18.00 17.19 22.94
C LEU A 22 -17.01 16.14 22.43
N GLY A 23 -16.28 15.46 23.32
CA GLY A 23 -15.38 14.36 22.95
C GLY A 23 -16.10 13.19 22.24
N MET A 24 -17.32 12.85 22.70
CA MET A 24 -18.14 11.82 22.06
C MET A 24 -18.59 12.23 20.64
N ALA A 25 -18.96 13.50 20.46
CA ALA A 25 -19.38 14.04 19.16
C ALA A 25 -18.22 14.06 18.14
N LEU A 26 -16.98 14.31 18.56
CA LEU A 26 -15.81 14.30 17.67
C LEU A 26 -15.38 12.89 17.27
N SER A 27 -15.69 11.87 18.06
CA SER A 27 -15.30 10.48 17.79
C SER A 27 -16.00 9.89 16.55
N GLY A 28 -17.22 10.36 16.24
CA GLY A 28 -17.99 9.89 15.07
C GLY A 28 -17.50 10.42 13.72
N ALA A 29 -16.61 11.42 13.70
CA ALA A 29 -16.05 11.99 12.48
C ALA A 29 -14.79 11.27 11.97
N ALA A 30 -14.24 10.33 12.74
CA ALA A 30 -13.07 9.55 12.35
C ALA A 30 -13.48 8.47 11.33
N ARG A 31 -13.28 8.74 10.04
CA ARG A 31 -13.34 7.73 8.99
C ARG A 31 -12.10 6.83 9.06
N ALA A 32 -12.05 5.94 10.06
CA ALA A 32 -10.92 5.05 10.30
C ALA A 32 -10.81 3.91 9.26
N HIS A 33 -11.87 3.69 8.47
CA HIS A 33 -11.84 2.80 7.32
C HIS A 33 -11.58 3.67 6.08
N GLY A 34 -10.32 3.70 5.65
CA GLY A 34 -9.93 4.34 4.38
C GLY A 34 -10.73 3.79 3.21
N ASP A 35 -10.94 4.63 2.20
CA ASP A 35 -11.61 4.21 0.97
C ASP A 35 -10.86 3.04 0.34
N VAL A 36 -11.60 2.04 -0.12
CA VAL A 36 -11.07 0.85 -0.77
C VAL A 36 -10.94 1.07 -2.29
N THR A 37 -11.34 2.25 -2.78
CA THR A 37 -11.03 2.67 -4.15
C THR A 37 -9.53 2.93 -4.30
N PRO A 38 -8.93 2.58 -5.46
CA PRO A 38 -7.58 3.00 -5.81
C PRO A 38 -7.36 4.50 -5.58
N GLN A 39 -6.20 4.84 -5.01
CA GLN A 39 -5.78 6.21 -4.74
C GLN A 39 -4.61 6.58 -5.64
N ALA A 40 -4.57 7.85 -6.06
CA ALA A 40 -3.43 8.39 -6.78
C ALA A 40 -2.18 8.44 -5.88
N VAL A 41 -1.00 8.37 -6.49
CA VAL A 41 0.29 8.37 -5.79
C VAL A 41 1.11 9.56 -6.27
N ASP A 42 1.65 10.33 -5.32
CA ASP A 42 2.60 11.39 -5.65
C ASP A 42 3.94 10.79 -6.09
N THR A 43 4.29 11.05 -7.35
CA THR A 43 5.53 10.60 -8.00
C THR A 43 6.33 11.79 -8.53
N SER A 44 6.11 12.99 -7.98
CA SER A 44 6.82 14.22 -8.35
C SER A 44 8.33 14.12 -8.10
N SER A 45 8.76 13.33 -7.11
CA SER A 45 10.15 13.10 -6.75
C SER A 45 10.88 12.07 -7.62
N LEU A 46 10.17 11.36 -8.50
CA LEU A 46 10.75 10.30 -9.35
C LEU A 46 11.04 10.79 -10.78
N PRO A 47 12.05 10.23 -11.46
CA PRO A 47 12.27 10.47 -12.87
C PRO A 47 11.03 10.15 -13.70
N LYS A 48 10.66 11.02 -14.64
CA LYS A 48 9.52 10.80 -15.54
C LYS A 48 9.87 9.77 -16.61
N LEU A 49 9.01 8.78 -16.77
CA LEU A 49 9.21 7.65 -17.68
C LEU A 49 8.56 7.86 -19.05
N GLY A 50 7.68 8.85 -19.17
CA GLY A 50 6.94 9.19 -20.39
C GLY A 50 5.56 8.52 -20.47
N GLU A 51 4.94 8.54 -21.65
CA GLU A 51 3.61 7.92 -21.86
C GLU A 51 3.71 6.42 -22.16
N GLN A 52 4.79 6.00 -22.84
CA GLN A 52 4.99 4.61 -23.19
C GLN A 52 5.41 3.82 -21.96
N TRP A 53 4.65 2.76 -21.68
CA TRP A 53 4.93 1.87 -20.56
C TRP A 53 6.25 1.15 -20.76
N ARG A 54 7.12 1.20 -19.74
CA ARG A 54 8.32 0.36 -19.71
C ARG A 54 7.90 -1.11 -19.58
N ALA A 55 8.67 -2.00 -20.21
CA ALA A 55 8.45 -3.44 -20.14
C ALA A 55 9.11 -4.10 -18.91
N GLU A 56 10.08 -3.42 -18.30
CA GLU A 56 10.85 -3.88 -17.14
C GLU A 56 10.95 -2.74 -16.13
N ASN A 57 11.21 -3.09 -14.86
CA ASN A 57 11.29 -2.10 -13.78
C ASN A 57 12.49 -1.15 -13.96
N PRO A 58 12.29 0.14 -14.31
CA PRO A 58 13.37 1.09 -14.51
C PRO A 58 13.95 1.61 -13.18
N PHE A 59 13.28 1.33 -12.05
CA PHE A 59 13.63 1.83 -10.73
C PHE A 59 14.24 0.78 -9.80
N ARG A 60 14.65 -0.37 -10.34
CA ARG A 60 15.30 -1.43 -9.58
C ARG A 60 16.50 -0.88 -8.78
N GLY A 61 16.45 -1.03 -7.46
CA GLY A 61 17.49 -0.52 -6.54
C GLY A 61 17.47 1.00 -6.29
N ASN A 62 16.52 1.75 -6.84
CA ASN A 62 16.39 3.19 -6.59
C ASN A 62 15.73 3.46 -5.22
N SER A 63 16.46 4.08 -4.30
CA SER A 63 15.97 4.35 -2.93
C SER A 63 14.76 5.28 -2.89
N GLY A 64 14.72 6.32 -3.73
CA GLY A 64 13.58 7.23 -3.83
C GLY A 64 12.31 6.51 -4.29
N ALA A 65 12.44 5.63 -5.29
CA ALA A 65 11.33 4.78 -5.74
C ALA A 65 10.90 3.77 -4.67
N VAL A 66 11.82 3.22 -3.89
CA VAL A 66 11.46 2.35 -2.75
C VAL A 66 10.67 3.14 -1.70
N THR A 67 11.04 4.38 -1.40
CA THR A 67 10.30 5.24 -0.46
C THR A 67 8.89 5.54 -0.96
N VAL A 68 8.75 5.99 -2.22
CA VAL A 68 7.44 6.24 -2.83
C VAL A 68 6.61 4.95 -2.88
N GLY A 69 7.23 3.85 -3.30
CA GLY A 69 6.62 2.53 -3.39
C GLY A 69 6.13 1.99 -2.06
N THR A 70 6.86 2.25 -0.97
CA THR A 70 6.43 1.88 0.40
C THR A 70 5.12 2.57 0.75
N SER A 71 5.03 3.88 0.52
CA SER A 71 3.81 4.66 0.79
C SER A 71 2.66 4.21 -0.11
N ALA A 72 2.92 4.08 -1.42
CA ALA A 72 1.95 3.63 -2.41
C ALA A 72 1.37 2.24 -2.08
N TYR A 73 2.24 1.29 -1.72
CA TYR A 73 1.87 -0.06 -1.32
C TYR A 73 0.97 -0.07 -0.08
N ASN A 74 1.35 0.68 0.96
CA ASN A 74 0.58 0.75 2.20
C ASN A 74 -0.81 1.34 1.99
N GLN A 75 -0.95 2.31 1.10
CA GLN A 75 -2.23 2.95 0.79
C GLN A 75 -3.14 2.07 -0.07
N ASN A 76 -2.59 1.27 -1.00
CA ASN A 76 -3.37 0.66 -2.07
C ASN A 76 -3.37 -0.87 -2.09
N CYS A 77 -2.33 -1.52 -1.54
CA CYS A 77 -2.11 -2.95 -1.70
C CYS A 77 -2.21 -3.71 -0.37
N ALA A 78 -1.72 -3.10 0.72
CA ALA A 78 -1.54 -3.75 2.02
C ALA A 78 -2.82 -4.31 2.62
N ARG A 79 -4.00 -3.74 2.30
CA ARG A 79 -5.28 -4.24 2.82
C ARG A 79 -5.60 -5.67 2.38
N CYS A 80 -5.12 -6.08 1.20
CA CYS A 80 -5.35 -7.42 0.65
C CYS A 80 -4.09 -8.28 0.70
N HIS A 81 -2.94 -7.70 0.37
CA HIS A 81 -1.65 -8.39 0.29
C HIS A 81 -0.84 -8.33 1.59
N GLY A 82 -1.38 -7.69 2.63
CA GLY A 82 -0.78 -7.59 3.96
C GLY A 82 0.16 -6.41 4.15
N ILE A 83 0.28 -5.96 5.40
CA ILE A 83 1.23 -4.91 5.80
C ILE A 83 2.65 -5.44 5.59
N ASP A 84 3.54 -4.58 5.10
CA ASP A 84 4.90 -4.96 4.73
C ASP A 84 5.02 -6.08 3.67
N ALA A 85 3.95 -6.26 2.88
CA ALA A 85 3.78 -7.37 1.95
C ALA A 85 3.67 -8.75 2.59
N ILE A 86 3.50 -8.83 3.92
CA ILE A 86 3.28 -10.08 4.64
C ILE A 86 1.79 -10.38 4.63
N SER A 87 1.36 -11.19 3.65
CA SER A 87 -0.06 -11.53 3.51
C SER A 87 -0.62 -12.31 4.71
N GLY A 88 -1.82 -11.92 5.13
CA GLY A 88 -2.64 -12.65 6.11
C GLY A 88 -3.54 -13.73 5.51
N GLY A 89 -3.39 -14.05 4.21
CA GLY A 89 -4.14 -15.11 3.52
C GLY A 89 -5.35 -14.65 2.71
N ILE A 90 -5.65 -13.34 2.68
CA ILE A 90 -6.74 -12.77 1.84
C ILE A 90 -6.36 -12.83 0.35
N ALA A 91 -5.14 -12.39 0.02
CA ALA A 91 -4.57 -12.42 -1.32
C ALA A 91 -3.14 -13.00 -1.29
N PRO A 92 -2.50 -13.31 -2.44
CA PRO A 92 -1.15 -13.87 -2.46
C PRO A 92 -0.12 -13.00 -1.72
N ASP A 93 0.86 -13.66 -1.07
CA ASP A 93 2.03 -13.00 -0.48
C ASP A 93 2.97 -12.49 -1.57
N LEU A 94 3.03 -11.17 -1.73
CA LEU A 94 3.78 -10.54 -2.84
C LEU A 94 5.30 -10.61 -2.65
N ARG A 95 5.78 -10.97 -1.46
CA ARG A 95 7.21 -11.24 -1.24
C ARG A 95 7.69 -12.47 -2.01
N LYS A 96 6.74 -13.31 -2.45
CA LYS A 96 7.00 -14.57 -3.18
C LYS A 96 6.90 -14.45 -4.69
N ILE A 97 6.54 -13.28 -5.23
CA ILE A 97 6.28 -13.10 -6.67
C ILE A 97 7.49 -13.42 -7.56
N ASP A 98 8.70 -13.22 -7.04
CA ASP A 98 9.95 -13.42 -7.78
C ASP A 98 10.68 -14.73 -7.39
N ASN A 99 10.05 -15.59 -6.57
CA ASN A 99 10.72 -16.76 -5.98
C ASN A 99 11.20 -17.76 -7.04
N ASP A 100 10.39 -17.99 -8.08
CA ASP A 100 10.73 -18.89 -9.17
C ASP A 100 12.01 -18.44 -9.89
N CYS A 101 12.21 -17.12 -10.03
CA CYS A 101 13.42 -16.56 -10.62
C CYS A 101 14.62 -16.57 -9.66
N ALA A 102 14.38 -16.50 -8.35
CA ALA A 102 15.44 -16.39 -7.35
C ALA A 102 16.34 -17.64 -7.32
N SER A 103 15.77 -18.83 -7.53
CA SER A 103 16.47 -20.13 -7.53
C SER A 103 17.31 -20.40 -8.79
N LEU A 104 17.11 -19.64 -9.87
CA LEU A 104 17.83 -19.82 -11.13
C LEU A 104 19.31 -19.44 -10.97
N LYS A 105 20.20 -20.38 -11.30
CA LYS A 105 21.67 -20.17 -11.26
C LYS A 105 22.21 -19.52 -12.53
N ASP A 106 21.59 -19.81 -13.68
CA ASP A 106 21.99 -19.24 -14.96
C ASP A 106 21.52 -17.79 -15.08
N ALA A 107 22.44 -16.87 -15.31
CA ALA A 107 22.17 -15.44 -15.29
C ALA A 107 21.24 -15.00 -16.44
N VAL A 108 21.37 -15.61 -17.62
CA VAL A 108 20.55 -15.28 -18.79
C VAL A 108 19.10 -15.70 -18.57
N ARG A 109 18.90 -16.94 -18.11
CA ARG A 109 17.57 -17.47 -17.76
C ARG A 109 16.96 -16.71 -16.59
N LYS A 110 17.77 -16.31 -15.60
CA LYS A 110 17.30 -15.49 -14.48
C LYS A 110 16.82 -14.12 -14.94
N ALA A 111 17.57 -13.45 -15.82
CA ALA A 111 17.17 -12.17 -16.38
C ALA A 111 15.85 -12.28 -17.19
N ALA A 112 15.74 -13.32 -18.03
CA ALA A 112 14.51 -13.60 -18.78
C ALA A 112 13.31 -13.84 -17.86
N CYS A 113 13.47 -14.67 -16.82
CA CYS A 113 12.42 -14.91 -15.82
C CYS A 113 11.99 -13.62 -15.12
N VAL A 114 12.94 -12.78 -14.69
CA VAL A 114 12.63 -11.51 -14.02
C VAL A 114 11.83 -10.58 -14.95
N LYS A 115 12.17 -10.53 -16.23
CA LYS A 115 11.42 -9.76 -17.23
C LYS A 115 9.99 -10.28 -17.41
N GLU A 116 9.79 -11.59 -17.39
CA GLU A 116 8.44 -12.19 -17.44
C GLU A 116 7.63 -11.85 -16.18
N ILE A 117 8.26 -11.85 -15.00
CA ILE A 117 7.59 -11.44 -13.77
C ILE A 117 7.28 -9.94 -13.75
N ASP A 118 8.15 -9.10 -14.31
CA ASP A 118 7.90 -7.66 -14.46
C ASP A 118 6.66 -7.41 -15.34
N ASP A 119 6.53 -8.12 -16.48
CA ASP A 119 5.34 -8.04 -17.34
C ASP A 119 4.07 -8.57 -16.64
N TYR A 120 4.19 -9.70 -15.94
CA TYR A 120 3.10 -10.26 -15.15
C TYR A 120 2.63 -9.28 -14.08
N PHE A 121 3.56 -8.71 -13.30
CA PHE A 121 3.26 -7.72 -12.27
C PHE A 121 2.57 -6.50 -12.88
N LEU A 122 3.18 -5.92 -13.92
CA LEU A 122 2.69 -4.71 -14.55
C LEU A 122 1.27 -4.89 -15.10
N THR A 123 1.06 -5.95 -15.88
CA THR A 123 -0.25 -6.27 -16.45
C THR A 123 -1.30 -6.51 -15.36
N THR A 124 -0.89 -7.17 -14.28
CA THR A 124 -1.77 -7.49 -13.14
C THR A 124 -2.21 -6.26 -12.38
N VAL A 125 -1.29 -5.36 -12.04
CA VAL A 125 -1.63 -4.11 -11.33
C VAL A 125 -2.47 -3.21 -12.22
N ARG A 126 -2.12 -3.08 -13.50
CA ARG A 126 -2.85 -2.22 -14.43
C ARG A 126 -4.29 -2.68 -14.64
N ARG A 127 -4.50 -3.96 -14.91
CA ARG A 127 -5.80 -4.51 -15.34
C ARG A 127 -6.61 -5.16 -14.22
N GLY A 128 -6.01 -5.40 -13.06
CA GLY A 128 -6.64 -6.11 -11.96
C GLY A 128 -6.88 -7.60 -12.25
N ARG A 129 -7.80 -8.18 -11.48
CA ARG A 129 -8.27 -9.57 -11.59
C ARG A 129 -9.76 -9.63 -11.34
N THR A 130 -10.51 -10.13 -12.32
CA THR A 130 -11.95 -10.39 -12.23
C THR A 130 -12.21 -11.85 -12.59
N ARG A 131 -13.09 -12.52 -11.85
CA ARG A 131 -13.55 -13.89 -12.16
C ARG A 131 -15.04 -13.97 -11.91
N ASN A 132 -15.78 -14.54 -12.87
CA ASN A 132 -17.24 -14.68 -12.81
C ASN A 132 -17.96 -13.34 -12.49
N GLY A 133 -17.46 -12.23 -13.03
CA GLY A 133 -18.00 -10.88 -12.77
C GLY A 133 -17.59 -10.25 -11.42
N ALA A 134 -16.99 -11.00 -10.49
CA ALA A 134 -16.48 -10.46 -9.23
C ALA A 134 -15.04 -9.94 -9.37
N VAL A 135 -14.79 -8.74 -8.86
CA VAL A 135 -13.45 -8.12 -8.83
C VAL A 135 -12.69 -8.62 -7.60
N TYR A 136 -11.58 -9.33 -7.83
CA TYR A 136 -10.69 -9.84 -6.79
C TYR A 136 -9.50 -8.92 -6.54
N MET A 137 -9.05 -8.23 -7.59
CA MET A 137 -8.03 -7.19 -7.52
C MET A 137 -8.49 -6.05 -8.42
N PRO A 138 -8.66 -4.82 -7.91
CA PRO A 138 -9.10 -3.70 -8.74
C PRO A 138 -8.01 -3.35 -9.78
N PRO A 139 -8.39 -2.82 -10.95
CA PRO A 139 -7.43 -2.20 -11.86
C PRO A 139 -6.92 -0.89 -11.27
N PHE A 140 -5.64 -0.59 -11.49
CA PHE A 140 -5.01 0.66 -11.03
C PHE A 140 -4.59 1.58 -12.17
N GLU A 141 -4.63 1.11 -13.42
CA GLU A 141 -4.40 1.99 -14.58
C GLU A 141 -5.47 3.08 -14.66
N GLY A 142 -5.06 4.30 -14.96
CA GLY A 142 -5.92 5.49 -14.94
C GLY A 142 -5.96 6.20 -13.58
N THR A 143 -5.67 5.50 -12.48
CA THR A 143 -5.50 6.11 -11.15
C THR A 143 -4.03 6.29 -10.79
N MET A 144 -3.20 5.29 -11.09
CA MET A 144 -1.76 5.33 -10.89
C MET A 144 -1.05 5.47 -12.24
N ASN A 145 -0.05 6.36 -12.29
CA ASN A 145 0.87 6.43 -13.42
C ASN A 145 1.93 5.33 -13.35
N GLN A 146 2.75 5.22 -14.39
CA GLN A 146 3.74 4.15 -14.47
C GLN A 146 4.83 4.27 -13.39
N GLU A 147 5.18 5.48 -12.99
CA GLU A 147 6.14 5.71 -11.92
C GLU A 147 5.66 5.13 -10.60
N ALA A 148 4.36 5.27 -10.29
CA ALA A 148 3.77 4.72 -9.07
C ALA A 148 3.79 3.20 -9.09
N ILE A 149 3.35 2.57 -10.19
CA ILE A 149 3.33 1.11 -10.29
C ILE A 149 4.75 0.53 -10.21
N TRP A 150 5.72 1.14 -10.91
CA TRP A 150 7.11 0.69 -10.83
C TRP A 150 7.77 0.97 -9.48
N SER A 151 7.38 2.03 -8.78
CA SER A 151 7.83 2.26 -7.41
C SER A 151 7.35 1.14 -6.46
N ILE A 152 6.10 0.67 -6.62
CA ILE A 152 5.57 -0.46 -5.84
C ILE A 152 6.38 -1.72 -6.13
N LYS A 153 6.68 -2.03 -7.40
CA LYS A 153 7.56 -3.17 -7.75
C LYS A 153 8.91 -3.04 -7.07
N SER A 154 9.53 -1.86 -7.13
CA SER A 154 10.83 -1.59 -6.52
C SER A 154 10.81 -1.80 -5.00
N TYR A 155 9.73 -1.39 -4.33
CA TYR A 155 9.51 -1.70 -2.91
C TYR A 155 9.41 -3.21 -2.67
N LEU A 156 8.60 -3.94 -3.44
CA LEU A 156 8.44 -5.39 -3.30
C LEU A 156 9.76 -6.15 -3.52
N GLU A 157 10.62 -5.67 -4.42
CA GLU A 157 11.95 -6.24 -4.63
C GLU A 157 12.84 -6.17 -3.37
N THR A 158 12.60 -5.20 -2.48
CA THR A 158 13.27 -5.10 -1.15
C THR A 158 12.64 -5.97 -0.07
N ARG A 159 11.43 -6.49 -0.31
CA ARG A 159 10.66 -7.31 0.64
C ARG A 159 10.68 -8.80 0.33
N ARG A 160 11.40 -9.22 -0.72
CA ARG A 160 11.44 -10.63 -1.16
C ARG A 160 11.74 -11.57 0.00
N ASP A 161 10.92 -12.60 0.11
CA ASP A 161 11.18 -13.69 1.03
C ASP A 161 12.30 -14.56 0.46
N LYS A 162 13.06 -15.23 1.32
CA LYS A 162 14.01 -16.23 0.82
C LYS A 162 13.18 -17.41 0.28
N PRO A 163 13.45 -17.91 -0.93
CA PRO A 163 12.84 -19.15 -1.38
C PRO A 163 13.15 -20.25 -0.34
N MET A 164 12.11 -20.94 0.12
CA MET A 164 12.25 -22.11 1.01
C MET A 164 12.87 -23.28 0.26
#